data_AF-A0A3L7SKT0-F1
#
_entry.id   AF-A0A3L7SKT0-F1
#
_cell.length_a   1.000
_cell.length_b   1.000
_cell.length_c   1.000
_cell.angle_alpha   90.00
_cell.angle_beta   90.00
_cell.angle_gamma   90.00
#
_symmetry.space_group_name_H-M   'P 1'
#
loop_
_entity.id
_entity.type
_entity.pdbx_description
1 polymer ?
#
loop_
_entity_poly.entity_id
_entity_poly.type
_entity_poly.pdbx_seq_one_letter_code
_entity_poly.pdbx_strand_id
1 'polypeptide(L)'
;MSCPGEKSLRYRLRAMAADLVASWRSGGMPSGVRSAAGLRAQAELLCQRAGAGAGDVGWMMVTIVSEHWRDRLAAGSSGRRLLLLPDCPVAPRLAADAARPPQVCGPGCVIGTLWGAAREQGWVVESTPRAVAGIGGLLTGQYDGILGVARLEHLEKAFAMLPAFALPIAAVPFDPPAVPLLAPSAGGGSAACAEVAARSGLDAEWVLGLLGVAGGQTAPVADHLPLLREAAELFLPAALRLVAADAGVPEALDWLDGRPEPLTSTARFAADFLGRGGKFLRPFITLASFEALAGAEPGAPQAACPPNRVPVRAAAVAVEVFHKASLIHDDIEDADGMRYGRSALHEEVGIPVALNTGDHLVGLGYRIIATLPTVDAAARADLVAMLSDAHVRLARGQGAELWWRVGRDTPLSVPEALSIYALKTSPAFEVALSIGIRLAGVLPGNAGAVERYARHVGVGFQVLNDLKDWHGDPENARQAAGDLLGGRPTVMWALALERVAGDELRRLSRLAEEARQPGGPSAAEVIAEARRLYSAADVFARAANIVDAERVSALAAAATCRQPRLRDVFEFLLDLAVPEGAAAQLVG
;
A
#
# COMPACT_ATOMS: atom_id res chain seq x y z
N MET A 1 1.25 24.07 15.20
CA MET A 1 0.12 23.91 14.26
C MET A 1 -1.15 23.88 15.08
N SER A 2 -2.23 24.47 14.58
CA SER A 2 -3.45 24.69 15.36
C SER A 2 -4.66 24.68 14.46
N CYS A 3 -5.80 24.20 14.96
CA CYS A 3 -7.06 24.50 14.30
C CYS A 3 -7.28 26.03 14.22
N PRO A 4 -7.70 26.59 13.07
CA PRO A 4 -7.99 28.01 12.96
C PRO A 4 -9.05 28.42 14.00
N GLY A 5 -8.77 29.42 14.84
CA GLY A 5 -9.64 29.79 15.96
C GLY A 5 -10.97 30.42 15.55
N GLU A 6 -10.98 31.20 14.47
CA GLU A 6 -12.16 31.90 13.96
C GLU A 6 -13.06 30.99 13.10
N LYS A 7 -14.35 30.91 13.46
CA LYS A 7 -15.35 30.12 12.71
C LYS A 7 -15.46 30.57 11.25
N SER A 8 -15.45 31.88 11.00
CA SER A 8 -15.51 32.49 9.66
C SER A 8 -14.32 32.09 8.78
N LEU A 9 -13.12 32.02 9.35
CA LEU A 9 -11.93 31.57 8.65
C LEU A 9 -12.05 30.09 8.25
N ARG A 10 -12.53 29.23 9.16
CA ARG A 10 -12.77 27.81 8.86
C ARG A 10 -13.79 27.60 7.74
N TYR A 11 -14.89 28.36 7.71
CA TYR A 11 -15.86 28.28 6.62
C TYR A 11 -15.26 28.71 5.28
N ARG A 12 -14.50 29.82 5.24
CA ARG A 12 -13.83 30.26 4.01
C ARG A 12 -12.85 29.22 3.50
N LEU A 13 -11.99 28.68 4.37
CA LEU A 13 -11.02 27.64 4.00
C LEU A 13 -11.73 26.37 3.47
N ARG A 14 -12.83 25.92 4.09
CA ARG A 14 -13.62 24.79 3.58
C ARG A 14 -14.24 25.06 2.22
N ALA A 15 -14.81 26.24 2.00
CA ALA A 15 -15.36 26.62 0.71
C ALA A 15 -14.27 26.58 -0.37
N MET A 16 -13.09 27.11 -0.08
CA MET A 16 -11.94 27.08 -0.99
C MET A 16 -11.43 25.66 -1.26
N ALA A 17 -11.45 24.77 -0.25
CA ALA A 17 -11.13 23.36 -0.42
C ALA A 17 -12.17 22.66 -1.32
N ALA A 18 -13.46 22.92 -1.10
CA ALA A 18 -14.54 22.36 -1.90
C ALA A 18 -14.45 22.82 -3.37
N ASP A 19 -14.16 24.10 -3.61
CA ASP A 19 -13.95 24.64 -4.96
C ASP A 19 -12.73 24.00 -5.65
N LEU A 20 -11.62 23.84 -4.91
CA LEU A 20 -10.42 23.16 -5.40
C LEU A 20 -10.75 21.71 -5.79
N VAL A 21 -11.39 20.96 -4.91
CA VAL A 21 -11.76 19.55 -5.16
C VAL A 21 -12.78 19.44 -6.30
N ALA A 22 -13.73 20.37 -6.39
CA ALA A 22 -14.71 20.40 -7.47
C ALA A 22 -14.05 20.55 -8.84
N SER A 23 -12.94 21.30 -8.92
CA SER A 23 -12.15 21.45 -10.16
C SER A 23 -11.52 20.14 -10.64
N TRP A 24 -11.40 19.11 -9.79
CA TRP A 24 -10.80 17.82 -10.12
C TRP A 24 -11.81 16.82 -10.71
N ARG A 25 -13.12 17.08 -10.59
CA ARG A 25 -14.19 16.10 -10.84
C ARG A 25 -14.26 15.55 -12.27
N SER A 26 -13.74 16.26 -13.28
CA SER A 26 -13.71 15.80 -14.68
C SER A 26 -12.35 15.26 -15.14
N GLY A 27 -11.25 15.64 -14.48
CA GLY A 27 -9.88 15.29 -14.87
C GLY A 27 -9.16 14.34 -13.91
N GLY A 28 -9.80 13.96 -12.81
CA GLY A 28 -9.12 13.29 -11.70
C GLY A 28 -8.26 14.26 -10.88
N MET A 29 -7.73 13.78 -9.75
CA MET A 29 -6.83 14.59 -8.93
C MET A 29 -5.51 14.83 -9.64
N PRO A 30 -4.99 16.07 -9.69
CA PRO A 30 -3.67 16.34 -10.26
C PRO A 30 -2.58 15.57 -9.51
N SER A 31 -1.68 14.91 -10.26
CA SER A 31 -0.58 14.12 -9.70
C SER A 31 0.30 14.91 -8.73
N GLY A 32 0.55 16.19 -9.03
CA GLY A 32 1.29 17.11 -8.17
C GLY A 32 0.61 17.50 -6.85
N VAL A 33 -0.61 17.01 -6.56
CA VAL A 33 -1.30 17.17 -5.27
C VAL A 33 -1.34 15.87 -4.46
N ARG A 34 -1.09 14.72 -5.09
CA ARG A 34 -1.22 13.39 -4.45
C ARG A 34 -0.14 13.11 -3.41
N SER A 35 0.98 13.83 -3.45
CA SER A 35 2.04 13.70 -2.45
C SER A 35 1.86 14.63 -1.25
N ALA A 36 2.47 14.30 -0.12
CA ALA A 36 2.40 15.13 1.08
C ALA A 36 2.95 16.55 0.84
N ALA A 37 4.02 16.67 0.03
CA ALA A 37 4.60 17.96 -0.35
C ALA A 37 3.67 18.75 -1.29
N GLY A 38 3.11 18.07 -2.29
CA GLY A 38 2.16 18.66 -3.23
C GLY A 38 0.88 19.18 -2.55
N LEU A 39 0.31 18.36 -1.68
CA LEU A 39 -0.84 18.73 -0.85
C LEU A 39 -0.52 19.91 0.08
N ARG A 40 0.66 19.90 0.71
CA ARG A 40 1.12 21.01 1.56
C ARG A 40 1.25 22.30 0.75
N ALA A 41 1.83 22.27 -0.44
CA ALA A 41 1.97 23.45 -1.29
C ALA A 41 0.61 24.04 -1.70
N GLN A 42 -0.38 23.19 -2.03
CA GLN A 42 -1.74 23.65 -2.31
C GLN A 42 -2.42 24.24 -1.06
N ALA A 43 -2.25 23.59 0.08
CA ALA A 43 -2.78 24.07 1.35
C ALA A 43 -2.18 25.44 1.72
N GLU A 44 -0.87 25.63 1.56
CA GLU A 44 -0.18 26.90 1.77
C GLU A 44 -0.74 28.02 0.88
N LEU A 45 -0.96 27.73 -0.41
CA LEU A 45 -1.55 28.68 -1.35
C LEU A 45 -2.96 29.10 -0.94
N LEU A 46 -3.80 28.14 -0.54
CA LEU A 46 -5.17 28.44 -0.11
C LEU A 46 -5.19 29.18 1.23
N CYS A 47 -4.34 28.80 2.18
CA CYS A 47 -4.15 29.52 3.44
C CYS A 47 -3.74 30.98 3.19
N GLN A 48 -2.76 31.22 2.32
CA GLN A 48 -2.31 32.56 1.97
C GLN A 48 -3.46 33.40 1.36
N ARG A 49 -4.21 32.83 0.43
CA ARG A 49 -5.37 33.50 -0.20
C ARG A 49 -6.50 33.79 0.79
N ALA A 50 -6.66 32.96 1.82
CA ALA A 50 -7.68 33.15 2.86
C ALA A 50 -7.24 34.11 3.98
N GLY A 51 -5.97 34.53 4.01
CA GLY A 51 -5.38 35.29 5.12
C GLY A 51 -5.17 34.45 6.38
N ALA A 52 -5.03 33.13 6.24
CA ALA A 52 -4.73 32.20 7.33
C ALA A 52 -3.22 32.19 7.66
N GLY A 53 -2.87 31.77 8.88
CA GLY A 53 -1.48 31.69 9.31
C GLY A 53 -0.79 30.41 8.84
N ALA A 54 0.55 30.38 8.89
CA ALA A 54 1.34 29.17 8.58
C ALA A 54 0.98 27.97 9.50
N GLY A 55 0.45 28.24 10.70
CA GLY A 55 -0.02 27.22 11.63
C GLY A 55 -1.29 26.47 11.19
N ASP A 56 -2.03 27.01 10.21
CA ASP A 56 -3.31 26.48 9.72
C ASP A 56 -3.15 25.54 8.51
N VAL A 57 -1.93 25.44 7.96
CA VAL A 57 -1.64 24.64 6.75
C VAL A 57 -2.01 23.17 6.94
N GLY A 58 -1.62 22.57 8.06
CA GLY A 58 -1.96 21.17 8.36
C GLY A 58 -3.47 20.93 8.43
N TRP A 59 -4.22 21.88 9.01
CA TRP A 59 -5.69 21.83 9.04
C TRP A 59 -6.29 21.90 7.63
N MET A 60 -5.71 22.74 6.77
CA MET A 60 -6.16 22.89 5.39
C MET A 60 -5.85 21.64 4.55
N MET A 61 -4.70 21.01 4.72
CA MET A 61 -4.37 19.73 4.09
C MET A 61 -5.42 18.65 4.40
N VAL A 62 -5.77 18.49 5.69
CA VAL A 62 -6.81 17.53 6.13
C VAL A 62 -8.18 17.88 5.53
N THR A 63 -8.50 19.17 5.45
CA THR A 63 -9.76 19.63 4.87
C THR A 63 -9.86 19.29 3.38
N ILE A 64 -8.81 19.51 2.60
CA ILE A 64 -8.75 19.16 1.17
C ILE A 64 -8.99 17.65 0.96
N VAL A 65 -8.30 16.81 1.74
CA VAL A 65 -8.48 15.34 1.69
C VAL A 65 -9.91 14.94 2.05
N SER A 66 -10.47 15.53 3.10
CA SER A 66 -11.81 15.21 3.57
C SER A 66 -12.90 15.64 2.57
N GLU A 67 -12.72 16.79 1.91
CA GLU A 67 -13.60 17.22 0.83
C GLU A 67 -13.51 16.30 -0.40
N HIS A 68 -12.31 15.78 -0.72
CA HIS A 68 -12.15 14.82 -1.81
C HIS A 68 -12.99 13.55 -1.62
N TRP A 69 -13.04 13.05 -0.40
CA TRP A 69 -13.77 11.81 -0.06
C TRP A 69 -15.21 12.02 0.38
N ARG A 70 -15.68 13.26 0.51
CA ARG A 70 -17.03 13.61 0.99
C ARG A 70 -18.11 12.79 0.31
N ASP A 71 -18.17 12.84 -1.01
CA ASP A 71 -19.25 12.23 -1.78
C ASP A 71 -19.20 10.68 -1.67
N ARG A 72 -17.99 10.11 -1.64
CA ARG A 72 -17.79 8.66 -1.50
C ARG A 72 -18.21 8.16 -0.11
N LEU A 73 -17.86 8.90 0.94
CA LEU A 73 -18.24 8.58 2.31
C LEU A 73 -19.73 8.72 2.55
N ALA A 74 -20.36 9.76 1.98
CA ALA A 74 -21.80 9.99 2.06
C ALA A 74 -22.61 8.87 1.37
N ALA A 75 -22.10 8.34 0.25
CA ALA A 75 -22.79 7.35 -0.59
C ALA A 75 -22.63 5.87 -0.15
N GLY A 76 -21.81 5.58 0.87
CA GLY A 76 -21.48 4.19 1.23
C GLY A 76 -22.66 3.37 1.79
N SER A 77 -22.50 2.04 1.76
CA SER A 77 -23.51 1.09 2.24
C SER A 77 -23.69 1.17 3.77
N SER A 78 -24.92 1.03 4.26
CA SER A 78 -25.21 1.05 5.69
C SER A 78 -24.53 -0.12 6.42
N GLY A 79 -23.99 0.14 7.60
CA GLY A 79 -23.32 -0.84 8.47
C GLY A 79 -21.85 -1.08 8.17
N ARG A 80 -21.30 -0.57 7.06
CA ARG A 80 -19.90 -0.74 6.67
C ARG A 80 -19.09 0.56 6.73
N ARG A 81 -19.54 1.61 7.40
CA ARG A 81 -18.75 2.86 7.54
C ARG A 81 -18.43 3.11 9.00
N LEU A 82 -17.17 3.40 9.31
CA LEU A 82 -16.71 3.64 10.67
C LEU A 82 -16.57 5.13 10.94
N LEU A 83 -17.24 5.61 11.98
CA LEU A 83 -17.03 6.92 12.55
C LEU A 83 -16.24 6.78 13.85
N LEU A 84 -15.10 7.44 13.93
CA LEU A 84 -14.33 7.56 15.17
C LEU A 84 -14.66 8.90 15.82
N LEU A 85 -15.33 8.88 16.97
CA LEU A 85 -15.68 10.07 17.75
C LEU A 85 -14.88 10.17 19.06
N PRO A 86 -14.43 11.36 19.44
CA PRO A 86 -13.83 11.57 20.76
C PRO A 86 -14.92 11.60 21.84
N ASP A 87 -14.51 11.43 23.09
CA ASP A 87 -15.37 11.78 24.22
C ASP A 87 -15.63 13.30 24.24
N CYS A 88 -16.81 13.69 24.73
CA CYS A 88 -17.14 15.09 24.93
C CYS A 88 -16.15 15.76 25.92
N PRO A 89 -15.54 16.92 25.59
CA PRO A 89 -14.56 17.60 26.45
C PRO A 89 -15.04 17.97 27.86
N VAL A 90 -16.36 18.12 28.01
CA VAL A 90 -17.01 18.52 29.26
C VAL A 90 -17.76 17.36 29.93
N ALA A 91 -17.63 16.13 29.42
CA ALA A 91 -18.19 14.95 30.05
C ALA A 91 -17.33 14.47 31.24
N PRO A 92 -17.92 13.81 32.26
CA PRO A 92 -17.17 13.23 33.36
C PRO A 92 -16.24 12.12 32.85
N ARG A 93 -14.93 12.24 33.11
CA ARG A 93 -13.94 11.21 32.75
C ARG A 93 -14.17 9.94 33.58
N LEU A 94 -14.71 8.90 32.95
CA LEU A 94 -14.72 7.54 33.52
C LEU A 94 -13.46 6.81 33.10
N ALA A 95 -13.10 5.73 33.82
CA ALA A 95 -11.99 4.86 33.44
C ALA A 95 -12.13 4.39 31.99
N ALA A 96 -10.99 4.29 31.28
CA ALA A 96 -10.97 3.86 29.89
C ALA A 96 -11.34 2.37 29.81
N ASP A 97 -12.52 2.08 29.28
CA ASP A 97 -12.95 0.74 28.86
C ASP A 97 -13.04 0.71 27.32
N ALA A 98 -12.50 -0.34 26.71
CA ALA A 98 -12.23 -0.44 25.28
C ALA A 98 -13.49 -0.59 24.40
N ALA A 99 -14.66 -0.90 25.00
CA ALA A 99 -15.91 -1.17 24.28
C ALA A 99 -17.03 -0.13 24.49
N ARG A 100 -16.75 1.01 25.13
CA ARG A 100 -17.81 1.97 25.49
C ARG A 100 -18.12 2.99 24.37
N PRO A 101 -19.38 3.44 24.24
CA PRO A 101 -19.72 4.58 23.38
C PRO A 101 -19.01 5.87 23.85
N PRO A 102 -18.86 6.88 22.96
CA PRO A 102 -18.27 8.16 23.34
C PRO A 102 -19.08 8.82 24.48
N GLN A 103 -18.39 9.35 25.48
CA GLN A 103 -19.06 10.00 26.62
C GLN A 103 -19.71 11.32 26.19
N VAL A 104 -20.92 11.56 26.68
CA VAL A 104 -21.67 12.79 26.45
C VAL A 104 -21.94 13.50 27.77
N CYS A 105 -21.99 14.82 27.75
CA CYS A 105 -22.23 15.63 28.95
C CYS A 105 -23.72 15.81 29.31
N GLY A 106 -24.63 15.27 28.49
CA GLY A 106 -26.08 15.34 28.69
C GLY A 106 -26.87 15.47 27.39
N PRO A 107 -28.21 15.64 27.50
CA PRO A 107 -29.09 15.90 26.36
C PRO A 107 -28.66 17.17 25.60
N GLY A 108 -28.58 17.10 24.27
CA GLY A 108 -28.12 18.22 23.42
C GLY A 108 -26.59 18.36 23.31
N CYS A 109 -25.82 17.37 23.77
CA CYS A 109 -24.38 17.31 23.54
C CYS A 109 -24.06 17.16 22.03
N VAL A 110 -23.13 17.96 21.51
CA VAL A 110 -22.70 17.91 20.09
C VAL A 110 -22.20 16.53 19.68
N ILE A 111 -21.37 15.88 20.52
CA ILE A 111 -20.90 14.51 20.27
C ILE A 111 -22.05 13.51 20.26
N GLY A 112 -23.03 13.69 21.15
CA GLY A 112 -24.24 12.87 21.19
C GLY A 112 -25.10 13.03 19.93
N THR A 113 -25.23 14.26 19.41
CA THR A 113 -25.93 14.55 18.15
C THR A 113 -25.24 13.88 16.96
N LEU A 114 -23.91 13.98 16.87
CA LEU A 114 -23.15 13.32 15.80
C LEU A 114 -23.24 11.80 15.88
N TRP A 115 -23.17 11.23 17.08
CA TRP A 115 -23.33 9.80 17.32
C TRP A 115 -24.72 9.32 16.88
N GLY A 116 -25.79 10.04 17.26
CA GLY A 116 -27.17 9.71 16.87
C GLY A 116 -27.36 9.75 15.36
N ALA A 117 -26.98 10.86 14.72
CA ALA A 117 -27.10 11.04 13.27
C ALA A 117 -26.29 9.99 12.49
N ALA A 118 -25.09 9.65 12.94
CA ALA A 118 -24.27 8.63 12.32
C ALA A 118 -24.95 7.26 12.38
N ARG A 119 -25.52 6.87 13.52
CA ARG A 119 -26.25 5.59 13.67
C ARG A 119 -27.51 5.54 12.80
N GLU A 120 -28.25 6.63 12.69
CA GLU A 120 -29.42 6.73 11.80
C GLU A 120 -29.04 6.55 10.33
N GLN A 121 -27.84 7.02 9.92
CA GLN A 121 -27.26 6.80 8.60
C GLN A 121 -26.51 5.45 8.48
N GLY A 122 -26.64 4.57 9.47
CA GLY A 122 -26.04 3.23 9.47
C GLY A 122 -24.53 3.20 9.68
N TRP A 123 -23.91 4.21 10.27
CA TRP A 123 -22.49 4.15 10.63
C TRP A 123 -22.27 3.33 11.90
N VAL A 124 -21.18 2.57 11.90
CA VAL A 124 -20.60 2.02 13.14
C VAL A 124 -19.83 3.15 13.81
N VAL A 125 -20.05 3.38 15.10
CA VAL A 125 -19.38 4.46 15.83
C VAL A 125 -18.50 3.89 16.94
N GLU A 126 -17.22 4.23 16.92
CA GLU A 126 -16.24 3.85 17.94
C GLU A 126 -15.54 5.09 18.54
N SER A 127 -14.86 4.90 19.67
CA SER A 127 -14.07 5.96 20.30
C SER A 127 -12.72 6.17 19.58
N THR A 128 -12.29 7.43 19.42
CA THR A 128 -11.04 7.82 18.73
C THR A 128 -9.76 7.07 19.16
N PRO A 129 -9.55 6.62 20.41
CA PRO A 129 -8.38 5.83 20.78
C PRO A 129 -8.20 4.51 20.00
N ARG A 130 -9.22 4.02 19.26
CA ARG A 130 -9.14 2.85 18.38
C ARG A 130 -8.75 3.16 16.92
N ALA A 131 -8.30 4.38 16.60
CA ALA A 131 -8.04 4.82 15.23
C ALA A 131 -7.10 3.90 14.42
N VAL A 132 -6.04 3.36 15.05
CA VAL A 132 -5.09 2.45 14.40
C VAL A 132 -5.73 1.10 14.04
N ALA A 133 -6.65 0.59 14.87
CA ALA A 133 -7.38 -0.66 14.60
C ALA A 133 -8.43 -0.50 13.50
N GLY A 134 -9.04 0.69 13.37
CA GLY A 134 -10.03 0.98 12.34
C GLY A 134 -9.47 0.93 10.91
N ILE A 135 -8.21 1.38 10.73
CA ILE A 135 -7.53 1.38 9.42
C ILE A 135 -7.32 -0.05 8.91
N GLY A 136 -6.97 -1.00 9.79
CA GLY A 136 -6.92 -2.43 9.43
C GLY A 136 -8.28 -2.96 8.96
N GLY A 137 -9.38 -2.41 9.49
CA GLY A 137 -10.75 -2.69 9.08
C GLY A 137 -11.07 -2.27 7.63
N LEU A 138 -10.44 -1.21 7.09
CA LEU A 138 -10.62 -0.83 5.68
C LEU A 138 -10.04 -1.86 4.72
N LEU A 139 -8.83 -2.33 5.02
CA LEU A 139 -8.07 -3.27 4.20
C LEU A 139 -8.65 -4.69 4.28
N THR A 140 -9.20 -5.07 5.43
CA THR A 140 -9.87 -6.36 5.64
C THR A 140 -11.33 -6.39 5.17
N GLY A 141 -11.85 -5.26 4.66
CA GLY A 141 -13.22 -5.18 4.14
C GLY A 141 -14.30 -5.01 5.21
N GLN A 142 -13.93 -4.85 6.48
CA GLN A 142 -14.85 -4.55 7.59
C GLN A 142 -15.56 -3.21 7.38
N TYR A 143 -14.85 -2.20 6.85
CA TYR A 143 -15.40 -0.86 6.62
C TYR A 143 -15.09 -0.33 5.22
N ASP A 144 -16.07 0.18 4.48
CA ASP A 144 -16.00 0.87 3.18
C ASP A 144 -15.53 2.32 3.25
N GLY A 145 -15.40 2.88 4.45
CA GLY A 145 -14.89 4.23 4.65
C GLY A 145 -14.76 4.58 6.13
N ILE A 146 -13.82 5.47 6.44
CA ILE A 146 -13.60 5.98 7.79
C ILE A 146 -13.78 7.49 7.83
N LEU A 147 -14.55 7.96 8.79
CA LEU A 147 -14.58 9.36 9.19
C LEU A 147 -13.99 9.47 10.60
N GLY A 148 -12.86 10.15 10.74
CA GLY A 148 -12.19 10.30 12.03
C GLY A 148 -12.29 11.70 12.60
N VAL A 149 -12.83 11.87 13.80
CA VAL A 149 -12.70 13.12 14.56
C VAL A 149 -11.56 12.95 15.57
N ALA A 150 -10.44 13.63 15.34
CA ALA A 150 -9.23 13.46 16.13
C ALA A 150 -8.35 14.71 16.16
N ARG A 151 -7.40 14.75 17.10
CA ARG A 151 -6.38 15.80 17.19
C ARG A 151 -5.53 15.86 15.95
N LEU A 152 -5.18 17.08 15.54
CA LEU A 152 -4.44 17.31 14.30
C LEU A 152 -3.10 16.55 14.29
N GLU A 153 -2.42 16.49 15.44
CA GLU A 153 -1.16 15.75 15.63
C GLU A 153 -1.25 14.24 15.33
N HIS A 154 -2.40 13.62 15.58
CA HIS A 154 -2.64 12.21 15.30
C HIS A 154 -3.07 11.98 13.85
N LEU A 155 -3.84 12.92 13.32
CA LEU A 155 -4.29 12.90 11.92
C LEU A 155 -3.10 13.03 10.97
N GLU A 156 -2.17 13.96 11.21
CA GLU A 156 -0.97 14.12 10.37
C GLU A 156 -0.11 12.86 10.31
N LYS A 157 0.07 12.16 11.44
CA LYS A 157 0.80 10.88 11.47
C LYS A 157 0.07 9.80 10.66
N ALA A 158 -1.25 9.71 10.82
CA ALA A 158 -2.06 8.74 10.07
C ALA A 158 -2.08 9.02 8.56
N PHE A 159 -2.13 10.29 8.16
CA PHE A 159 -2.12 10.71 6.75
C PHE A 159 -0.73 10.72 6.12
N ALA A 160 0.35 10.83 6.90
CA ALA A 160 1.71 10.67 6.40
C ALA A 160 2.02 9.21 6.03
N MET A 161 1.34 8.24 6.65
CA MET A 161 1.56 6.80 6.44
C MET A 161 0.68 6.17 5.36
N LEU A 162 -0.38 6.85 4.93
CA LEU A 162 -1.29 6.37 3.89
C LEU A 162 -1.23 7.32 2.70
N PRO A 163 -1.34 6.84 1.45
CA PRO A 163 -1.70 7.72 0.36
C PRO A 163 -3.11 8.25 0.65
N ALA A 164 -3.20 9.45 1.23
CA ALA A 164 -4.43 10.03 1.78
C ALA A 164 -5.59 10.11 0.78
N PHE A 165 -5.24 10.06 -0.52
CA PHE A 165 -6.16 10.08 -1.66
C PHE A 165 -6.39 8.72 -2.31
N ALA A 166 -5.97 7.63 -1.67
CA ALA A 166 -6.20 6.26 -2.17
C ALA A 166 -7.29 5.49 -1.43
N LEU A 167 -7.65 5.94 -0.21
CA LEU A 167 -8.63 5.29 0.63
C LEU A 167 -9.71 6.30 1.05
N PRO A 168 -10.99 5.91 1.10
CA PRO A 168 -12.10 6.76 1.52
C PRO A 168 -12.01 7.06 3.02
N ILE A 169 -11.12 8.00 3.35
CA ILE A 169 -10.83 8.44 4.70
C ILE A 169 -10.99 9.95 4.72
N ALA A 170 -11.89 10.43 5.56
CA ALA A 170 -11.98 11.84 5.90
C ALA A 170 -11.65 12.00 7.38
N ALA A 171 -11.15 13.17 7.72
CA ALA A 171 -10.91 13.52 9.10
C ALA A 171 -11.33 14.95 9.43
N VAL A 172 -11.79 15.11 10.66
CA VAL A 172 -12.19 16.39 11.22
C VAL A 172 -11.19 16.71 12.32
N PRO A 173 -10.31 17.69 12.10
CA PRO A 173 -9.38 18.14 13.13
C PRO A 173 -10.13 18.62 14.36
N PHE A 174 -9.65 18.19 15.53
CA PHE A 174 -10.27 18.48 16.82
C PHE A 174 -9.21 18.61 17.91
N ASP A 175 -8.96 19.82 18.39
CA ASP A 175 -7.95 20.12 19.41
C ASP A 175 -8.62 20.61 20.71
N PRO A 176 -9.06 19.70 21.60
CA PRO A 176 -9.70 20.08 22.86
C PRO A 176 -8.68 20.67 23.85
N PRO A 177 -9.10 21.59 24.73
CA PRO A 177 -8.21 22.14 25.76
C PRO A 177 -7.69 21.05 26.71
N ALA A 178 -6.42 21.19 27.15
CA ALA A 178 -5.72 20.20 27.98
C ALA A 178 -6.36 19.98 29.37
N VAL A 179 -7.05 21.00 29.89
CA VAL A 179 -7.75 20.98 31.17
C VAL A 179 -9.26 21.08 30.91
N PRO A 180 -10.10 20.19 31.49
CA PRO A 180 -11.54 20.33 31.40
C PRO A 180 -11.96 21.68 31.99
N LEU A 181 -12.68 22.48 31.21
CA LEU A 181 -13.34 23.67 31.75
C LEU A 181 -14.37 23.19 32.79
N LEU A 182 -14.31 23.75 34.00
CA LEU A 182 -15.17 23.41 35.13
C LEU A 182 -16.63 23.26 34.69
N ALA A 183 -17.28 22.19 35.16
CA ALA A 183 -18.66 21.86 34.83
C ALA A 183 -19.58 23.09 35.05
N PRO A 184 -20.45 23.44 34.09
CA PRO A 184 -21.45 24.47 34.33
C PRO A 184 -22.40 23.99 35.44
N SER A 185 -22.78 24.92 36.31
CA SER A 185 -23.81 24.72 37.32
C SER A 185 -25.08 24.12 36.70
N ALA A 186 -25.76 23.28 37.50
CA ALA A 186 -26.93 22.49 37.11
C ALA A 186 -27.90 23.27 36.20
N GLY A 187 -27.92 22.93 34.91
CA GLY A 187 -28.82 23.51 33.90
C GLY A 187 -28.18 24.01 32.60
N GLY A 188 -26.83 24.16 32.51
CA GLY A 188 -26.16 24.81 31.36
C GLY A 188 -25.26 23.94 30.45
N GLY A 189 -25.31 22.61 30.58
CA GLY A 189 -24.30 21.69 30.00
C GLY A 189 -24.18 21.66 28.47
N SER A 190 -25.27 21.82 27.71
CA SER A 190 -25.25 21.70 26.24
C SER A 190 -24.67 22.93 25.53
N ALA A 191 -24.95 24.13 26.01
CA ALA A 191 -24.45 25.38 25.44
C ALA A 191 -22.93 25.52 25.64
N ALA A 192 -22.43 25.21 26.84
CA ALA A 192 -21.00 25.19 27.12
C ALA A 192 -20.27 24.12 26.29
N CYS A 193 -20.86 22.92 26.12
CA CYS A 193 -20.31 21.88 25.25
C CYS A 193 -20.21 22.34 23.79
N ALA A 194 -21.23 23.01 23.26
CA ALA A 194 -21.24 23.48 21.89
C ALA A 194 -20.17 24.56 21.65
N GLU A 195 -20.02 25.49 22.59
CA GLU A 195 -18.99 26.52 22.53
C GLU A 195 -17.58 25.93 22.60
N VAL A 196 -17.34 24.98 23.53
CA VAL A 196 -16.05 24.30 23.66
C VAL A 196 -15.74 23.47 22.42
N ALA A 197 -16.71 22.74 21.87
CA ALA A 197 -16.55 22.00 20.62
C ALA A 197 -16.18 22.94 19.46
N ALA A 198 -16.88 24.06 19.31
CA ALA A 198 -16.62 25.05 18.26
C ALA A 198 -15.26 25.74 18.41
N ARG A 199 -14.81 26.04 19.63
CA ARG A 199 -13.47 26.58 19.92
C ARG A 199 -12.36 25.55 19.71
N SER A 200 -12.68 24.26 19.88
CA SER A 200 -11.78 23.13 19.65
C SER A 200 -11.73 22.69 18.17
N GLY A 201 -12.42 23.42 17.28
CA GLY A 201 -12.41 23.15 15.84
C GLY A 201 -13.48 22.17 15.33
N LEU A 202 -14.25 21.55 16.22
CA LEU A 202 -15.32 20.63 15.85
C LEU A 202 -16.54 21.40 15.34
N ASP A 203 -16.80 21.28 14.04
CA ASP A 203 -17.98 21.84 13.39
C ASP A 203 -18.98 20.74 13.07
N ALA A 204 -20.07 20.69 13.84
CA ALA A 204 -21.07 19.64 13.72
C ALA A 204 -21.75 19.62 12.35
N GLU A 205 -22.03 20.78 11.75
CA GLU A 205 -22.70 20.85 10.43
C GLU A 205 -21.82 20.24 9.34
N TRP A 206 -20.52 20.50 9.40
CA TRP A 206 -19.56 19.95 8.44
C TRP A 206 -19.44 18.43 8.57
N VAL A 207 -19.39 17.91 9.81
CA VAL A 207 -19.35 16.46 10.07
C VAL A 207 -20.64 15.79 9.59
N LEU A 208 -21.81 16.38 9.86
CA LEU A 208 -23.10 15.86 9.37
C LEU A 208 -23.15 15.82 7.83
N GLY A 209 -22.55 16.80 7.16
CA GLY A 209 -22.38 16.77 5.70
C GLY A 209 -21.48 15.63 5.21
N LEU A 210 -20.40 15.29 5.93
CA LEU A 210 -19.53 14.15 5.59
C LEU A 210 -20.21 12.80 5.87
N LEU A 211 -21.14 12.74 6.82
CA LEU A 211 -21.95 11.57 7.12
C LEU A 211 -23.06 11.30 6.07
N GLY A 212 -23.29 12.24 5.15
CA GLY A 212 -24.33 12.13 4.12
C GLY A 212 -25.74 12.50 4.58
N VAL A 213 -25.88 13.20 5.71
CA VAL A 213 -27.19 13.62 6.27
C VAL A 213 -27.86 14.70 5.40
N ALA A 214 -27.07 15.50 4.68
CA ALA A 214 -27.55 16.48 3.70
C ALA A 214 -27.40 15.90 2.29
N GLY A 215 -28.47 15.32 1.76
CA GLY A 215 -28.48 14.61 0.47
C GLY A 215 -28.02 15.47 -0.71
N GLY A 216 -27.08 14.94 -1.48
CA GLY A 216 -26.66 15.46 -2.78
C GLY A 216 -26.32 14.29 -3.72
N GLN A 217 -26.55 14.48 -5.02
CA GLN A 217 -26.19 13.49 -6.04
C GLN A 217 -24.66 13.40 -6.18
N THR A 218 -24.15 12.18 -6.26
CA THR A 218 -22.73 11.82 -6.19
C THR A 218 -22.08 11.80 -7.56
N ALA A 219 -20.91 12.45 -7.71
CA ALA A 219 -20.02 12.25 -8.85
C ALA A 219 -19.00 11.12 -8.53
N PRO A 220 -18.57 10.30 -9.50
CA PRO A 220 -17.61 9.23 -9.25
C PRO A 220 -16.20 9.80 -8.99
N VAL A 221 -15.64 9.52 -7.82
CA VAL A 221 -14.21 9.66 -7.50
C VAL A 221 -13.49 8.39 -7.93
N ALA A 222 -12.27 8.50 -8.50
CA ALA A 222 -11.45 7.34 -8.81
C ALA A 222 -11.09 6.59 -7.51
N ASP A 223 -11.65 5.40 -7.32
CA ASP A 223 -11.51 4.60 -6.10
C ASP A 223 -10.89 3.25 -6.46
N HIS A 224 -9.63 3.02 -6.07
CA HIS A 224 -8.92 1.76 -6.28
C HIS A 224 -9.22 0.71 -5.20
N LEU A 225 -9.90 1.09 -4.10
CA LEU A 225 -10.19 0.17 -2.99
C LEU A 225 -11.05 -1.03 -3.39
N PRO A 226 -12.09 -0.92 -4.23
CA PRO A 226 -12.83 -2.08 -4.73
C PRO A 226 -11.93 -3.10 -5.42
N LEU A 227 -10.95 -2.65 -6.21
CA LEU A 227 -10.02 -3.54 -6.91
C LEU A 227 -8.96 -4.13 -5.98
N LEU A 228 -8.49 -3.38 -4.98
CA LEU A 228 -7.59 -3.91 -3.95
C LEU A 228 -8.28 -5.00 -3.12
N ARG A 229 -9.57 -4.82 -2.81
CA ARG A 229 -10.38 -5.84 -2.12
C ARG A 229 -10.63 -7.04 -2.99
N GLU A 230 -11.06 -6.82 -4.23
CA GLU A 230 -11.26 -7.90 -5.18
C GLU A 230 -9.99 -8.72 -5.35
N ALA A 231 -8.83 -8.05 -5.50
CA ALA A 231 -7.52 -8.68 -5.55
C ALA A 231 -7.25 -9.58 -4.34
N ALA A 232 -7.57 -9.16 -3.11
CA ALA A 232 -7.40 -9.97 -1.92
C ALA A 232 -8.45 -11.10 -1.81
N GLU A 233 -9.71 -10.81 -2.14
CA GLU A 233 -10.83 -11.75 -2.09
C GLU A 233 -10.66 -12.93 -3.04
N LEU A 234 -9.94 -12.75 -4.16
CA LEU A 234 -9.60 -13.83 -5.10
C LEU A 234 -8.82 -14.98 -4.45
N PHE A 235 -8.16 -14.74 -3.31
CA PHE A 235 -7.37 -15.74 -2.59
C PHE A 235 -8.10 -16.37 -1.39
N LEU A 236 -9.38 -16.03 -1.20
CA LEU A 236 -10.24 -16.78 -0.29
C LEU A 236 -10.48 -18.20 -0.85
N PRO A 237 -10.57 -19.24 0.00
CA PRO A 237 -10.72 -20.62 -0.47
C PRO A 237 -11.88 -20.83 -1.46
N ALA A 238 -13.02 -20.17 -1.23
CA ALA A 238 -14.17 -20.24 -2.12
C ALA A 238 -13.90 -19.61 -3.50
N ALA A 239 -13.21 -18.47 -3.53
CA ALA A 239 -12.87 -17.78 -4.78
C ALA A 239 -11.82 -18.57 -5.59
N LEU A 240 -10.78 -19.10 -4.94
CA LEU A 240 -9.78 -19.94 -5.59
C LEU A 240 -10.39 -21.19 -6.23
N ARG A 241 -11.36 -21.84 -5.55
CA ARG A 241 -12.10 -22.98 -6.12
C ARG A 241 -12.86 -22.61 -7.39
N LEU A 242 -13.50 -21.43 -7.40
CA LEU A 242 -14.21 -20.93 -8.59
C LEU A 242 -13.23 -20.64 -9.74
N VAL A 243 -12.13 -19.95 -9.46
CA VAL A 243 -11.10 -19.67 -10.48
C VAL A 243 -10.51 -20.97 -11.04
N ALA A 244 -10.22 -21.94 -10.19
CA ALA A 244 -9.71 -23.24 -10.60
C ALA A 244 -10.73 -23.99 -11.48
N ALA A 245 -12.01 -23.97 -11.12
CA ALA A 245 -13.07 -24.56 -11.93
C ALA A 245 -13.22 -23.88 -13.30
N ASP A 246 -13.24 -22.54 -13.31
CA ASP A 246 -13.37 -21.73 -14.54
C ASP A 246 -12.17 -21.90 -15.48
N ALA A 247 -10.98 -22.13 -14.93
CA ALA A 247 -9.77 -22.44 -15.68
C ALA A 247 -9.64 -23.93 -16.04
N GLY A 248 -10.61 -24.79 -15.72
CA GLY A 248 -10.58 -26.22 -16.04
C GLY A 248 -9.50 -27.02 -15.27
N VAL A 249 -9.18 -26.58 -14.05
CA VAL A 249 -8.19 -27.17 -13.15
C VAL A 249 -8.71 -27.37 -11.71
N PRO A 250 -9.96 -27.83 -11.49
CA PRO A 250 -10.57 -27.88 -10.15
C PRO A 250 -9.75 -28.68 -9.13
N GLU A 251 -9.02 -29.70 -9.56
CA GLU A 251 -8.16 -30.55 -8.73
C GLU A 251 -6.85 -29.89 -8.30
N ALA A 252 -6.45 -28.79 -8.94
CA ALA A 252 -5.11 -28.21 -8.75
C ALA A 252 -4.99 -27.32 -7.50
N LEU A 253 -6.11 -26.86 -6.96
CA LEU A 253 -6.23 -26.04 -5.75
C LEU A 253 -7.27 -26.64 -4.79
N ASP A 254 -7.04 -27.91 -4.44
CA ASP A 254 -7.98 -28.64 -3.62
C ASP A 254 -7.81 -28.33 -2.12
N TRP A 255 -8.88 -27.80 -1.54
CA TRP A 255 -9.00 -27.50 -0.12
C TRP A 255 -9.82 -28.62 0.52
N LEU A 256 -9.26 -29.83 0.61
CA LEU A 256 -9.96 -30.95 1.23
C LEU A 256 -10.01 -30.78 2.75
N ASP A 257 -11.23 -30.67 3.29
CA ASP A 257 -11.51 -30.92 4.70
C ASP A 257 -11.23 -32.40 4.99
N GLY A 258 -10.20 -32.71 5.77
CA GLY A 258 -9.78 -34.10 6.06
C GLY A 258 -8.28 -34.28 6.29
N ARG A 259 -7.82 -35.53 6.45
CA ARG A 259 -6.37 -35.86 6.48
C ARG A 259 -5.79 -35.77 5.05
N PRO A 260 -4.59 -35.21 4.87
CA PRO A 260 -3.94 -35.18 3.56
C PRO A 260 -3.69 -36.60 3.05
N GLU A 261 -4.13 -36.88 1.82
CA GLU A 261 -3.79 -38.11 1.09
C GLU A 261 -2.54 -37.87 0.24
N PRO A 262 -1.70 -38.89 -0.02
CA PRO A 262 -0.44 -38.69 -0.75
C PRO A 262 -0.58 -38.05 -2.13
N LEU A 263 -1.67 -38.30 -2.86
CA LEU A 263 -1.89 -37.73 -4.20
C LEU A 263 -2.39 -36.27 -4.17
N THR A 264 -2.98 -35.82 -3.06
CA THR A 264 -3.59 -34.48 -2.95
C THR A 264 -2.77 -33.53 -2.07
N SER A 265 -1.75 -34.03 -1.38
CA SER A 265 -0.96 -33.25 -0.42
C SER A 265 -0.32 -32.01 -1.03
N THR A 266 0.27 -32.11 -2.24
CA THR A 266 0.93 -30.98 -2.90
C THR A 266 -0.07 -29.87 -3.26
N ALA A 267 -1.21 -30.24 -3.86
CA ALA A 267 -2.26 -29.28 -4.20
C ALA A 267 -2.83 -28.59 -2.95
N ARG A 268 -2.93 -29.32 -1.83
CA ARG A 268 -3.35 -28.77 -0.54
C ARG A 268 -2.35 -27.77 0.03
N PHE A 269 -1.05 -28.09 0.06
CA PHE A 269 -0.04 -27.15 0.54
C PHE A 269 0.04 -25.90 -0.34
N ALA A 270 -0.07 -26.08 -1.67
CA ALA A 270 -0.15 -25.00 -2.62
C ALA A 270 -1.35 -24.09 -2.34
N ALA A 271 -2.56 -24.67 -2.22
CA ALA A 271 -3.77 -23.95 -1.93
C ALA A 271 -3.67 -23.18 -0.59
N ASP A 272 -3.28 -23.87 0.48
CA ASP A 272 -3.06 -23.24 1.80
C ASP A 272 -2.10 -22.06 1.71
N PHE A 273 -0.93 -22.24 1.07
CA PHE A 273 0.07 -21.18 0.94
C PHE A 273 -0.44 -19.97 0.13
N LEU A 274 -1.23 -20.18 -0.93
CA LEU A 274 -1.85 -19.09 -1.69
C LEU A 274 -2.80 -18.25 -0.83
N GLY A 275 -3.55 -18.89 0.07
CA GLY A 275 -4.44 -18.20 1.00
C GLY A 275 -3.74 -17.47 2.15
N ARG A 276 -2.43 -17.67 2.36
CA ARG A 276 -1.66 -17.01 3.43
C ARG A 276 -1.24 -15.60 3.01
N GLY A 277 -1.81 -14.59 3.66
CA GLY A 277 -1.27 -13.21 3.71
C GLY A 277 -0.85 -12.57 2.39
N GLY A 278 -0.15 -11.43 2.48
CA GLY A 278 0.33 -10.67 1.33
C GLY A 278 -0.51 -9.44 1.03
N LYS A 279 0.09 -8.49 0.31
CA LYS A 279 -0.57 -7.23 -0.08
C LYS A 279 -1.40 -7.36 -1.37
N PHE A 280 -1.34 -8.52 -2.04
CA PHE A 280 -2.00 -8.83 -3.30
C PHE A 280 -1.86 -7.74 -4.37
N LEU A 281 -0.70 -7.08 -4.38
CA LEU A 281 -0.44 -5.93 -5.24
C LEU A 281 -0.41 -6.33 -6.72
N ARG A 282 0.19 -7.48 -7.06
CA ARG A 282 0.27 -7.94 -8.46
C ARG A 282 -1.11 -8.28 -9.05
N PRO A 283 -1.99 -9.03 -8.35
CA PRO A 283 -3.39 -9.18 -8.74
C PRO A 283 -4.11 -7.86 -8.95
N PHE A 284 -3.95 -6.90 -8.01
CA PHE A 284 -4.52 -5.56 -8.15
C PHE A 284 -4.04 -4.87 -9.43
N ILE A 285 -2.73 -4.90 -9.71
CA ILE A 285 -2.14 -4.27 -10.89
C ILE A 285 -2.78 -4.84 -12.18
N THR A 286 -2.91 -6.17 -12.26
CA THR A 286 -3.54 -6.85 -13.40
C THR A 286 -4.99 -6.44 -13.59
N LEU A 287 -5.78 -6.43 -12.51
CA LEU A 287 -7.18 -6.00 -12.55
C LEU A 287 -7.29 -4.50 -12.92
N ALA A 288 -6.49 -3.63 -12.29
CA ALA A 288 -6.53 -2.19 -12.51
C ALA A 288 -6.11 -1.80 -13.93
N SER A 289 -5.10 -2.45 -14.50
CA SER A 289 -4.70 -2.23 -15.89
C SER A 289 -5.76 -2.68 -16.88
N PHE A 290 -6.46 -3.79 -16.60
CA PHE A 290 -7.59 -4.22 -17.41
C PHE A 290 -8.73 -3.20 -17.32
N GLU A 291 -9.21 -2.83 -16.12
CA GLU A 291 -10.31 -1.88 -15.94
C GLU A 291 -10.01 -0.48 -16.51
N ALA A 292 -8.76 -0.04 -16.44
CA ALA A 292 -8.35 1.24 -17.00
C ALA A 292 -8.57 1.34 -18.52
N LEU A 293 -8.56 0.20 -19.21
CA LEU A 293 -8.72 0.09 -20.66
C LEU A 293 -10.08 -0.51 -21.06
N ALA A 294 -10.63 -1.39 -20.23
CA ALA A 294 -11.97 -1.98 -20.36
C ALA A 294 -13.03 -0.93 -19.99
N GLY A 295 -13.43 -0.11 -20.95
CA GLY A 295 -14.48 0.90 -20.77
C GLY A 295 -14.07 2.36 -20.93
N ALA A 296 -13.00 2.64 -21.69
CA ALA A 296 -12.78 3.96 -22.29
C ALA A 296 -13.45 3.96 -23.68
N GLU A 297 -14.69 4.46 -23.87
CA GLU A 297 -15.05 5.86 -24.13
C GLU A 297 -16.59 6.04 -24.09
N PRO A 298 -17.14 7.20 -23.71
CA PRO A 298 -18.47 7.63 -24.16
C PRO A 298 -18.40 7.99 -25.67
N GLY A 299 -18.82 7.06 -26.53
CA GLY A 299 -19.04 7.34 -27.97
C GLY A 299 -18.06 6.68 -28.96
N ALA A 300 -17.09 5.88 -28.53
CA ALA A 300 -16.31 5.07 -29.47
C ALA A 300 -17.10 3.84 -29.96
N PRO A 301 -17.03 3.49 -31.26
CA PRO A 301 -17.56 2.22 -31.75
C PRO A 301 -16.87 1.07 -31.01
N GLN A 302 -17.71 0.21 -30.43
CA GLN A 302 -17.39 -0.84 -29.49
C GLN A 302 -16.28 -1.78 -30.00
N ALA A 303 -15.03 -1.50 -29.62
CA ALA A 303 -13.95 -2.48 -29.73
C ALA A 303 -14.06 -3.47 -28.57
N ALA A 304 -14.82 -4.55 -28.80
CA ALA A 304 -14.60 -5.94 -28.36
C ALA A 304 -14.03 -6.24 -26.95
N CYS A 305 -14.37 -5.50 -25.90
CA CYS A 305 -14.15 -6.00 -24.53
C CYS A 305 -15.33 -6.90 -24.15
N PRO A 306 -15.15 -8.20 -23.84
CA PRO A 306 -16.24 -9.00 -23.32
C PRO A 306 -16.63 -8.46 -21.93
N PRO A 307 -17.92 -8.37 -21.58
CA PRO A 307 -18.38 -8.04 -20.22
C PRO A 307 -17.96 -9.07 -19.15
N ASN A 308 -17.17 -10.07 -19.53
CA ASN A 308 -16.75 -11.18 -18.70
C ASN A 308 -15.41 -10.87 -18.01
N ARG A 309 -15.44 -10.62 -16.69
CA ARG A 309 -14.23 -10.42 -15.86
C ARG A 309 -13.57 -11.73 -15.40
N VAL A 310 -14.16 -12.88 -15.71
CA VAL A 310 -13.59 -14.20 -15.34
C VAL A 310 -12.15 -14.39 -15.84
N PRO A 311 -11.79 -14.08 -17.11
CA PRO A 311 -10.44 -14.32 -17.59
C PRO A 311 -9.39 -13.45 -16.90
N VAL A 312 -9.69 -12.18 -16.63
CA VAL A 312 -8.74 -11.29 -15.93
C VAL A 312 -8.58 -11.66 -14.47
N ARG A 313 -9.64 -12.11 -13.80
CA ARG A 313 -9.55 -12.65 -12.43
C ARG A 313 -8.67 -13.90 -12.37
N ALA A 314 -8.88 -14.84 -13.29
CA ALA A 314 -8.06 -16.04 -13.37
C ALA A 314 -6.59 -15.71 -13.69
N ALA A 315 -6.34 -14.75 -14.59
CA ALA A 315 -4.99 -14.30 -14.88
C ALA A 315 -4.33 -13.58 -13.69
N ALA A 316 -5.07 -12.76 -12.95
CA ALA A 316 -4.59 -12.12 -11.72
C ALA A 316 -4.20 -13.16 -10.65
N VAL A 317 -4.99 -14.23 -10.50
CA VAL A 317 -4.63 -15.37 -9.66
C VAL A 317 -3.36 -16.05 -10.16
N ALA A 318 -3.24 -16.31 -11.46
CA ALA A 318 -2.04 -16.94 -12.03
C ALA A 318 -0.77 -16.12 -11.76
N VAL A 319 -0.82 -14.79 -11.89
CA VAL A 319 0.32 -13.91 -11.59
C VAL A 319 0.76 -14.04 -10.12
N GLU A 320 -0.17 -14.08 -9.17
CA GLU A 320 0.17 -14.29 -7.76
C GLU A 320 0.62 -15.72 -7.47
N VAL A 321 0.09 -16.72 -8.19
CA VAL A 321 0.56 -18.11 -8.11
C VAL A 321 2.06 -18.18 -8.42
N PHE A 322 2.55 -17.50 -9.46
CA PHE A 322 3.98 -17.39 -9.73
C PHE A 322 4.74 -16.67 -8.62
N HIS A 323 4.18 -15.58 -8.07
CA HIS A 323 4.82 -14.87 -6.97
C HIS A 323 4.94 -15.74 -5.72
N LYS A 324 3.88 -16.48 -5.38
CA LYS A 324 3.86 -17.38 -4.22
C LYS A 324 4.79 -18.57 -4.43
N ALA A 325 4.91 -19.09 -5.65
CA ALA A 325 5.92 -20.07 -6.00
C ALA A 325 7.34 -19.54 -5.74
N SER A 326 7.63 -18.33 -6.24
CA SER A 326 8.96 -17.73 -6.03
C SER A 326 9.26 -17.52 -4.56
N LEU A 327 8.28 -17.11 -3.74
CA LEU A 327 8.50 -16.95 -2.30
C LEU A 327 8.81 -18.27 -1.58
N ILE A 328 8.20 -19.39 -1.97
CA ILE A 328 8.53 -20.70 -1.38
C ILE A 328 9.97 -21.07 -1.71
N HIS A 329 10.38 -20.86 -2.97
CA HIS A 329 11.76 -21.14 -3.41
C HIS A 329 12.75 -20.18 -2.76
N ASP A 330 12.48 -18.88 -2.74
CA ASP A 330 13.28 -17.85 -2.07
C ASP A 330 13.45 -18.17 -0.57
N ASP A 331 12.39 -18.57 0.13
CA ASP A 331 12.45 -18.95 1.56
C ASP A 331 13.46 -20.09 1.78
N ILE A 332 13.51 -21.07 0.87
CA ILE A 332 14.46 -22.20 0.93
C ILE A 332 15.89 -21.72 0.61
N GLU A 333 16.05 -20.92 -0.44
CA GLU A 333 17.35 -20.41 -0.90
C GLU A 333 18.02 -19.47 0.12
N ASP A 334 17.19 -18.75 0.89
CA ASP A 334 17.63 -17.82 1.93
C ASP A 334 17.64 -18.42 3.34
N ALA A 335 17.09 -19.63 3.51
CA ALA A 335 16.86 -20.27 4.82
C ALA A 335 16.03 -19.37 5.78
N ASP A 336 15.04 -18.67 5.23
CA ASP A 336 14.13 -17.79 5.97
C ASP A 336 13.17 -18.64 6.83
N GLY A 337 13.26 -18.58 8.16
CA GLY A 337 12.41 -19.39 9.03
C GLY A 337 10.94 -18.93 9.15
N MET A 338 10.60 -17.71 8.69
CA MET A 338 9.29 -17.10 8.90
C MET A 338 8.77 -16.37 7.66
N ARG A 339 7.48 -16.57 7.34
CA ARG A 339 6.77 -15.91 6.24
C ARG A 339 5.31 -15.62 6.63
N TYR A 340 4.83 -14.41 6.35
CA TYR A 340 3.46 -13.97 6.69
C TYR A 340 3.07 -14.16 8.17
N GLY A 341 4.02 -13.97 9.09
CA GLY A 341 3.80 -14.15 10.53
C GLY A 341 3.63 -15.61 10.96
N ARG A 342 3.99 -16.57 10.11
CA ARG A 342 4.01 -18.02 10.38
C ARG A 342 5.38 -18.59 10.04
N SER A 343 5.62 -19.84 10.45
CA SER A 343 6.77 -20.60 10.00
C SER A 343 6.81 -20.65 8.47
N ALA A 344 7.99 -20.55 7.87
CA ALA A 344 8.12 -20.75 6.43
C ALA A 344 7.76 -22.19 6.06
N LEU A 345 7.31 -22.41 4.82
CA LEU A 345 6.76 -23.72 4.42
C LEU A 345 7.80 -24.84 4.58
N HIS A 346 9.06 -24.58 4.26
CA HIS A 346 10.12 -25.59 4.38
C HIS A 346 10.44 -25.99 5.83
N GLU A 347 10.20 -25.10 6.80
CA GLU A 347 10.29 -25.41 8.22
C GLU A 347 9.09 -26.26 8.69
N GLU A 348 7.90 -26.06 8.10
CA GLU A 348 6.69 -26.81 8.45
C GLU A 348 6.69 -28.25 7.91
N VAL A 349 7.11 -28.44 6.66
CA VAL A 349 6.94 -29.72 5.92
C VAL A 349 8.26 -30.31 5.39
N GLY A 350 9.38 -29.63 5.62
CA GLY A 350 10.69 -29.99 5.09
C GLY A 350 10.93 -29.47 3.66
N ILE A 351 12.20 -29.25 3.34
CA ILE A 351 12.66 -28.73 2.04
C ILE A 351 12.10 -29.52 0.84
N PRO A 352 12.13 -30.87 0.81
CA PRO A 352 11.66 -31.60 -0.38
C PRO A 352 10.19 -31.35 -0.73
N VAL A 353 9.34 -31.25 0.29
CA VAL A 353 7.89 -31.03 0.10
C VAL A 353 7.63 -29.57 -0.30
N ALA A 354 8.30 -28.62 0.36
CA ALA A 354 8.18 -27.21 0.03
C ALA A 354 8.66 -26.90 -1.40
N LEU A 355 9.81 -27.43 -1.80
CA LEU A 355 10.36 -27.27 -3.15
C LEU A 355 9.39 -27.78 -4.21
N ASN A 356 8.87 -29.01 -4.03
CA ASN A 356 7.88 -29.59 -4.95
C ASN A 356 6.55 -28.80 -4.96
N THR A 357 6.17 -28.16 -3.84
CA THR A 357 4.99 -27.29 -3.77
C THR A 357 5.19 -26.02 -4.61
N GLY A 358 6.38 -25.42 -4.56
CA GLY A 358 6.75 -24.32 -5.45
C GLY A 358 6.69 -24.72 -6.93
N ASP A 359 7.24 -25.88 -7.28
CA ASP A 359 7.22 -26.40 -8.66
C ASP A 359 5.80 -26.65 -9.18
N HIS A 360 4.93 -27.19 -8.32
CA HIS A 360 3.50 -27.36 -8.63
C HIS A 360 2.83 -26.02 -8.93
N LEU A 361 3.10 -24.98 -8.13
CA LEU A 361 2.55 -23.64 -8.36
C LEU A 361 3.05 -23.04 -9.69
N VAL A 362 4.32 -23.21 -10.05
CA VAL A 362 4.85 -22.80 -11.35
C VAL A 362 4.05 -23.42 -12.50
N GLY A 363 3.85 -24.74 -12.48
CA GLY A 363 3.09 -25.44 -13.50
C GLY A 363 1.61 -25.01 -13.53
N LEU A 364 1.01 -24.84 -12.36
CA LEU A 364 -0.37 -24.38 -12.22
C LEU A 364 -0.59 -22.99 -12.82
N GLY A 365 0.32 -22.03 -12.57
CA GLY A 365 0.21 -20.68 -13.12
C GLY A 365 0.17 -20.69 -14.65
N TYR A 366 1.06 -21.45 -15.29
CA TYR A 366 1.02 -21.61 -16.75
C TYR A 366 -0.25 -22.30 -17.23
N ARG A 367 -0.70 -23.34 -16.52
CA ARG A 367 -1.92 -24.07 -16.86
C ARG A 367 -3.12 -23.13 -16.85
N ILE A 368 -3.29 -22.30 -15.82
CA ILE A 368 -4.38 -21.30 -15.72
C ILE A 368 -4.37 -20.33 -16.91
N ILE A 369 -3.20 -19.77 -17.27
CA ILE A 369 -3.09 -18.84 -18.39
C ILE A 369 -3.38 -19.53 -19.74
N ALA A 370 -2.90 -20.75 -19.92
CA ALA A 370 -3.09 -21.52 -21.15
C ALA A 370 -4.55 -21.97 -21.36
N THR A 371 -5.35 -22.06 -20.29
CA THR A 371 -6.73 -22.53 -20.32
C THR A 371 -7.77 -21.43 -20.07
N LEU A 372 -7.37 -20.15 -20.08
CA LEU A 372 -8.29 -19.03 -19.83
C LEU A 372 -9.56 -19.14 -20.71
N PRO A 373 -10.75 -19.17 -20.09
CA PRO A 373 -12.00 -19.33 -20.82
C PRO A 373 -12.29 -18.07 -21.63
N THR A 374 -12.96 -18.20 -22.78
CA THR A 374 -13.45 -17.06 -23.59
C THR A 374 -12.36 -16.11 -24.13
N VAL A 375 -11.07 -16.41 -23.95
CA VAL A 375 -9.93 -15.70 -24.57
C VAL A 375 -9.57 -16.39 -25.89
N ASP A 376 -9.18 -15.66 -26.92
CA ASP A 376 -8.75 -16.29 -28.18
C ASP A 376 -7.35 -16.92 -28.07
N ALA A 377 -7.01 -17.81 -29.00
CA ALA A 377 -5.75 -18.56 -28.95
C ALA A 377 -4.50 -17.68 -29.11
N ALA A 378 -4.57 -16.60 -29.89
CA ALA A 378 -3.45 -15.69 -30.09
C ALA A 378 -3.19 -14.87 -28.81
N ALA A 379 -4.24 -14.36 -28.18
CA ALA A 379 -4.16 -13.69 -26.88
C ALA A 379 -3.61 -14.62 -25.80
N ARG A 380 -4.06 -15.88 -25.71
CA ARG A 380 -3.46 -16.84 -24.77
C ARG A 380 -1.98 -17.10 -25.05
N ALA A 381 -1.58 -17.23 -26.32
CA ALA A 381 -0.18 -17.39 -26.68
C ALA A 381 0.66 -16.17 -26.26
N ASP A 382 0.15 -14.96 -26.46
CA ASP A 382 0.80 -13.73 -26.00
C ASP A 382 0.98 -13.73 -24.47
N LEU A 383 -0.06 -14.09 -23.71
CA LEU A 383 0.00 -14.13 -22.25
C LEU A 383 1.00 -15.17 -21.73
N VAL A 384 1.03 -16.37 -22.32
CA VAL A 384 2.03 -17.41 -21.99
C VAL A 384 3.44 -16.92 -22.31
N ALA A 385 3.65 -16.27 -23.45
CA ALA A 385 4.95 -15.74 -23.84
C ALA A 385 5.44 -14.64 -22.88
N MET A 386 4.58 -13.69 -22.52
CA MET A 386 4.89 -12.63 -21.54
C MET A 386 5.28 -13.23 -20.18
N LEU A 387 4.51 -14.20 -19.71
CA LEU A 387 4.73 -14.84 -18.42
C LEU A 387 5.99 -15.69 -18.40
N SER A 388 6.24 -16.44 -19.47
CA SER A 388 7.44 -17.25 -19.61
C SER A 388 8.70 -16.40 -19.67
N ASP A 389 8.67 -15.31 -20.42
CA ASP A 389 9.81 -14.38 -20.49
C ASP A 389 10.06 -13.73 -19.12
N ALA A 390 9.02 -13.26 -18.44
CA ALA A 390 9.14 -12.69 -17.10
C ALA A 390 9.71 -13.70 -16.10
N HIS A 391 9.23 -14.94 -16.11
CA HIS A 391 9.74 -16.00 -15.25
C HIS A 391 11.23 -16.29 -15.51
N VAL A 392 11.65 -16.42 -16.77
CA VAL A 392 13.07 -16.62 -17.11
C VAL A 392 13.93 -15.44 -16.63
N ARG A 393 13.47 -14.20 -16.79
CA ARG A 393 14.18 -13.01 -16.30
C ARG A 393 14.30 -12.98 -14.78
N LEU A 394 13.23 -13.31 -14.06
CA LEU A 394 13.23 -13.41 -12.59
C LEU A 394 14.22 -14.47 -12.11
N ALA A 395 14.17 -15.67 -12.69
CA ALA A 395 15.09 -16.76 -12.37
C ALA A 395 16.55 -16.40 -12.66
N ARG A 396 16.83 -15.66 -13.74
CA ARG A 396 18.17 -15.12 -14.02
C ARG A 396 18.62 -14.10 -12.98
N GLY A 397 17.72 -13.22 -12.51
CA GLY A 397 18.00 -12.27 -11.45
C GLY A 397 18.35 -12.96 -10.14
N GLN A 398 17.52 -13.91 -9.71
CA GLN A 398 17.75 -14.71 -8.51
C GLN A 398 19.04 -15.53 -8.63
N GLY A 399 19.23 -16.21 -9.77
CA GLY A 399 20.44 -16.98 -10.04
C GLY A 399 21.72 -16.14 -10.03
N ALA A 400 21.69 -14.90 -10.50
CA ALA A 400 22.83 -13.99 -10.43
C ALA A 400 23.17 -13.58 -8.99
N GLU A 401 22.16 -13.32 -8.16
CA GLU A 401 22.34 -13.06 -6.73
C GLU A 401 22.93 -14.28 -6.01
N LEU A 402 22.38 -15.47 -6.23
CA LEU A 402 22.88 -16.72 -5.66
C LEU A 402 24.31 -16.98 -6.10
N TRP A 403 24.60 -16.87 -7.39
CA TRP A 403 25.95 -17.04 -7.94
C TRP A 403 26.95 -16.11 -7.25
N TRP A 404 26.59 -14.85 -7.05
CA TRP A 404 27.45 -13.89 -6.36
C TRP A 404 27.70 -14.27 -4.89
N ARG A 405 26.67 -14.77 -4.18
CA ARG A 405 26.81 -15.21 -2.77
C ARG A 405 27.84 -16.33 -2.61
N VAL A 406 28.00 -17.21 -3.62
CA VAL A 406 28.98 -18.31 -3.60
C VAL A 406 30.33 -17.94 -4.25
N GLY A 407 30.32 -17.11 -5.30
CA GLY A 407 31.48 -16.71 -6.09
C GLY A 407 32.09 -15.39 -5.64
N ARG A 408 32.95 -15.43 -4.61
CA ARG A 408 33.51 -14.22 -3.95
C ARG A 408 34.71 -13.58 -4.63
N ASP A 409 35.20 -14.14 -5.74
CA ASP A 409 36.46 -13.70 -6.34
C ASP A 409 36.32 -12.43 -7.20
N THR A 410 35.08 -12.04 -7.57
CA THR A 410 34.83 -10.84 -8.37
C THR A 410 34.09 -9.77 -7.55
N PRO A 411 34.62 -8.55 -7.42
CA PRO A 411 33.95 -7.48 -6.68
C PRO A 411 32.69 -7.03 -7.41
N LEU A 412 31.58 -6.90 -6.67
CA LEU A 412 30.30 -6.41 -7.18
C LEU A 412 30.41 -4.94 -7.60
N SER A 413 30.05 -4.63 -8.85
CA SER A 413 29.94 -3.24 -9.32
C SER A 413 28.52 -2.69 -9.11
N VAL A 414 28.37 -1.37 -8.98
CA VAL A 414 27.04 -0.73 -8.87
C VAL A 414 26.14 -1.06 -10.08
N PRO A 415 26.61 -0.97 -11.34
CA PRO A 415 25.79 -1.35 -12.50
C PRO A 415 25.34 -2.81 -12.50
N GLU A 416 26.18 -3.72 -11.98
CA GLU A 416 25.84 -5.13 -11.86
C GLU A 416 24.77 -5.36 -10.79
N ALA A 417 24.90 -4.76 -9.60
CA ALA A 417 23.89 -4.82 -8.55
C ALA A 417 22.51 -4.31 -9.05
N LEU A 418 22.50 -3.15 -9.74
CA LEU A 418 21.28 -2.60 -10.33
C LEU A 418 20.70 -3.49 -11.44
N SER A 419 21.55 -4.20 -12.19
CA SER A 419 21.11 -5.16 -13.21
C SER A 419 20.48 -6.41 -12.58
N ILE A 420 21.03 -6.90 -11.47
CA ILE A 420 20.43 -7.98 -10.66
C ILE A 420 19.05 -7.53 -10.17
N TYR A 421 18.92 -6.31 -9.65
CA TYR A 421 17.63 -5.78 -9.16
C TYR A 421 16.59 -5.67 -10.27
N ALA A 422 17.01 -5.15 -11.43
CA ALA A 422 16.16 -5.03 -12.60
C ALA A 422 15.65 -6.40 -13.11
N LEU A 423 16.39 -7.49 -12.89
CA LEU A 423 15.96 -8.83 -13.27
C LEU A 423 15.13 -9.51 -12.18
N LYS A 424 15.50 -9.37 -10.90
CA LYS A 424 14.86 -10.05 -9.77
C LYS A 424 13.47 -9.50 -9.43
N THR A 425 13.20 -8.23 -9.71
CA THR A 425 11.97 -7.56 -9.24
C THR A 425 11.11 -6.99 -10.37
N SER A 426 11.71 -6.27 -11.31
CA SER A 426 10.97 -5.53 -12.34
C SER A 426 10.06 -6.38 -13.24
N PRO A 427 10.44 -7.60 -13.70
CA PRO A 427 9.61 -8.38 -14.60
C PRO A 427 8.26 -8.78 -13.99
N ALA A 428 8.19 -8.89 -12.66
CA ALA A 428 6.94 -9.22 -11.96
C ALA A 428 5.93 -8.06 -12.02
N PHE A 429 6.39 -6.81 -12.00
CA PHE A 429 5.52 -5.64 -12.22
C PHE A 429 5.10 -5.55 -13.70
N GLU A 430 6.06 -5.76 -14.60
CA GLU A 430 5.85 -5.68 -16.05
C GLU A 430 4.79 -6.68 -16.53
N VAL A 431 4.90 -7.95 -16.11
CA VAL A 431 3.97 -9.00 -16.52
C VAL A 431 2.58 -8.76 -15.96
N ALA A 432 2.45 -8.28 -14.71
CA ALA A 432 1.17 -7.97 -14.10
C ALA A 432 0.41 -6.88 -14.88
N LEU A 433 1.11 -5.81 -15.27
CA LEU A 433 0.58 -4.74 -16.12
C LEU A 433 0.23 -5.27 -17.52
N SER A 434 1.17 -5.97 -18.15
CA SER A 434 1.06 -6.43 -19.54
C SER A 434 -0.08 -7.41 -19.75
N ILE A 435 -0.31 -8.33 -18.80
CA ILE A 435 -1.43 -9.28 -18.84
C ILE A 435 -2.78 -8.54 -18.79
N GLY A 436 -2.93 -7.58 -17.87
CA GLY A 436 -4.16 -6.78 -17.76
C GLY A 436 -4.44 -5.97 -19.03
N ILE A 437 -3.40 -5.34 -19.58
CA ILE A 437 -3.46 -4.59 -20.84
C ILE A 437 -3.85 -5.49 -22.01
N ARG A 438 -3.21 -6.68 -22.10
CA ARG A 438 -3.45 -7.62 -23.20
C ARG A 438 -4.85 -8.20 -23.19
N LEU A 439 -5.38 -8.50 -22.00
CA LEU A 439 -6.76 -8.98 -21.82
C LEU A 439 -7.80 -7.90 -22.12
N ALA A 440 -7.47 -6.62 -21.95
CA ALA A 440 -8.32 -5.51 -22.39
C ALA A 440 -8.31 -5.29 -23.92
N GLY A 441 -7.62 -6.14 -24.68
CA GLY A 441 -7.57 -6.08 -26.14
C GLY A 441 -6.47 -5.19 -26.72
N VAL A 442 -5.53 -4.72 -25.89
CA VAL A 442 -4.44 -3.82 -26.31
C VAL A 442 -3.10 -4.55 -26.22
N LEU A 443 -2.26 -4.46 -27.24
CA LEU A 443 -0.88 -4.96 -27.13
C LEU A 443 -0.09 -4.07 -26.16
N PRO A 444 0.69 -4.62 -25.20
CA PRO A 444 1.41 -3.82 -24.20
C PRO A 444 2.29 -2.71 -24.78
N GLY A 445 2.97 -2.97 -25.91
CA GLY A 445 3.78 -1.95 -26.60
C GLY A 445 2.99 -0.74 -27.12
N ASN A 446 1.66 -0.87 -27.27
CA ASN A 446 0.77 0.21 -27.70
C ASN A 446 0.16 0.99 -26.52
N ALA A 447 0.33 0.52 -25.29
CA ALA A 447 -0.19 1.17 -24.08
C ALA A 447 0.81 2.19 -23.48
N GLY A 448 2.04 2.23 -23.98
CA GLY A 448 3.10 3.12 -23.51
C GLY A 448 4.38 2.33 -23.18
N ALA A 449 5.30 2.98 -22.47
CA ALA A 449 6.60 2.40 -22.12
C ALA A 449 6.53 1.46 -20.89
N VAL A 450 5.66 0.45 -20.91
CA VAL A 450 5.40 -0.46 -19.78
C VAL A 450 6.66 -1.11 -19.23
N GLU A 451 7.51 -1.66 -20.11
CA GLU A 451 8.79 -2.30 -19.73
C GLU A 451 9.73 -1.31 -19.03
N ARG A 452 9.94 -0.12 -19.62
CA ARG A 452 10.80 0.91 -19.01
C ARG A 452 10.25 1.38 -17.67
N TYR A 453 8.94 1.60 -17.59
CA TYR A 453 8.26 1.97 -16.35
C TYR A 453 8.48 0.89 -15.27
N ALA A 454 8.20 -0.36 -15.57
CA ALA A 454 8.34 -1.47 -14.62
C ALA A 454 9.80 -1.70 -14.20
N ARG A 455 10.76 -1.51 -15.10
CA ARG A 455 12.20 -1.52 -14.80
C ARG A 455 12.51 -0.53 -13.68
N HIS A 456 12.17 0.73 -13.87
CA HIS A 456 12.49 1.80 -12.91
C HIS A 456 11.75 1.63 -11.57
N VAL A 457 10.48 1.23 -11.59
CA VAL A 457 9.72 0.89 -10.37
C VAL A 457 10.42 -0.22 -9.59
N GLY A 458 10.79 -1.31 -10.26
CA GLY A 458 11.39 -2.47 -9.60
C GLY A 458 12.78 -2.19 -9.03
N VAL A 459 13.63 -1.45 -9.75
CA VAL A 459 14.95 -1.04 -9.26
C VAL A 459 14.80 -0.09 -8.07
N GLY A 460 13.99 0.97 -8.20
CA GLY A 460 13.76 1.92 -7.11
C GLY A 460 13.17 1.25 -5.86
N PHE A 461 12.27 0.28 -6.04
CA PHE A 461 11.69 -0.51 -4.94
C PHE A 461 12.76 -1.31 -4.19
N GLN A 462 13.67 -1.98 -4.90
CA GLN A 462 14.74 -2.76 -4.24
C GLN A 462 15.76 -1.89 -3.53
N VAL A 463 16.20 -0.78 -4.13
CA VAL A 463 17.12 0.14 -3.44
C VAL A 463 16.46 0.76 -2.21
N LEU A 464 15.15 1.07 -2.27
CA LEU A 464 14.41 1.54 -1.10
C LEU A 464 14.27 0.46 -0.02
N ASN A 465 14.13 -0.81 -0.39
CA ASN A 465 14.11 -1.93 0.57
C ASN A 465 15.47 -2.09 1.26
N ASP A 466 16.57 -1.99 0.51
CA ASP A 466 17.92 -2.02 1.10
C ASP A 466 18.06 -0.91 2.16
N LEU A 467 17.63 0.32 1.85
CA LEU A 467 17.66 1.43 2.81
C LEU A 467 16.82 1.15 4.08
N LYS A 468 15.64 0.53 3.91
CA LYS A 468 14.77 0.14 5.03
C LYS A 468 15.40 -0.96 5.88
N ASP A 469 16.11 -1.91 5.27
CA ASP A 469 16.77 -3.01 5.97
C ASP A 469 17.70 -2.51 7.09
N TRP A 470 18.36 -1.36 6.90
CA TRP A 470 19.22 -0.78 7.94
C TRP A 470 18.47 -0.31 9.19
N HIS A 471 17.17 -0.08 9.14
CA HIS A 471 16.36 0.37 10.28
C HIS A 471 15.79 -0.80 11.09
N GLY A 472 15.79 -2.01 10.52
CA GLY A 472 15.13 -3.19 11.09
C GLY A 472 13.60 -3.04 11.12
N ASP A 473 12.94 -4.12 11.54
CA ASP A 473 11.48 -4.14 11.74
C ASP A 473 11.17 -4.90 13.04
N PRO A 474 10.97 -4.18 14.16
CA PRO A 474 10.68 -4.81 15.46
C PRO A 474 9.38 -5.62 15.45
N GLU A 475 8.39 -5.24 14.63
CA GLU A 475 7.10 -5.92 14.57
C GLU A 475 7.20 -7.27 13.86
N ASN A 476 8.12 -7.38 12.89
CA ASN A 476 8.39 -8.60 12.13
C ASN A 476 9.65 -9.35 12.60
N ALA A 477 10.21 -8.96 13.76
CA ALA A 477 11.47 -9.49 14.30
C ALA A 477 12.63 -9.47 13.29
N ARG A 478 12.63 -8.52 12.33
CA ARG A 478 13.72 -8.37 11.38
C ARG A 478 14.82 -7.54 11.99
N GLN A 479 16.00 -8.13 12.03
CA GLN A 479 17.20 -7.45 12.46
C GLN A 479 17.61 -6.37 11.46
N ALA A 480 18.18 -5.28 11.96
CA ALA A 480 18.76 -4.23 11.13
C ALA A 480 19.98 -4.73 10.35
N ALA A 481 20.11 -4.28 9.10
CA ALA A 481 21.19 -4.65 8.17
C ALA A 481 21.31 -6.17 7.97
N GLY A 482 20.17 -6.87 7.92
CA GLY A 482 20.10 -8.30 7.68
C GLY A 482 20.77 -8.70 6.37
N ASP A 483 20.69 -7.86 5.33
CA ASP A 483 21.30 -8.14 4.03
C ASP A 483 22.84 -8.13 4.10
N LEU A 484 23.42 -7.23 4.87
CA LEU A 484 24.87 -7.20 5.12
C LEU A 484 25.32 -8.45 5.88
N LEU A 485 24.59 -8.78 6.95
CA LEU A 485 24.87 -9.96 7.78
C LEU A 485 24.65 -11.27 7.02
N GLY A 486 23.72 -11.29 6.06
CA GLY A 486 23.47 -12.40 5.15
C GLY A 486 24.46 -12.48 3.98
N GLY A 487 25.29 -11.44 3.78
CA GLY A 487 26.24 -11.37 2.67
C GLY A 487 25.57 -11.26 1.31
N ARG A 488 24.47 -10.49 1.21
CA ARG A 488 23.74 -10.28 -0.04
C ARG A 488 24.42 -9.23 -0.94
N PRO A 489 24.32 -9.36 -2.28
CA PRO A 489 24.92 -8.43 -3.25
C PRO A 489 24.12 -7.13 -3.36
N THR A 490 24.04 -6.36 -2.29
CA THR A 490 23.24 -5.13 -2.30
C THR A 490 23.92 -4.01 -3.08
N VAL A 491 23.14 -3.06 -3.62
CA VAL A 491 23.72 -1.84 -4.20
C VAL A 491 24.50 -1.04 -3.16
N MET A 492 24.07 -1.11 -1.89
CA MET A 492 24.76 -0.52 -0.75
C MET A 492 26.17 -1.10 -0.59
N TRP A 493 26.29 -2.43 -0.72
CA TRP A 493 27.58 -3.11 -0.70
C TRP A 493 28.46 -2.72 -1.90
N ALA A 494 27.89 -2.64 -3.09
CA ALA A 494 28.61 -2.19 -4.30
C ALA A 494 29.13 -0.75 -4.16
N LEU A 495 28.32 0.17 -3.62
CA LEU A 495 28.73 1.55 -3.33
C LEU A 495 29.86 1.61 -2.28
N ALA A 496 29.82 0.72 -1.29
CA ALA A 496 30.89 0.61 -0.31
C ALA A 496 32.20 0.09 -0.94
N LEU A 497 32.13 -0.91 -1.85
CA LEU A 497 33.27 -1.41 -2.62
C LEU A 497 33.96 -0.30 -3.45
N GLU A 498 33.19 0.64 -4.00
CA GLU A 498 33.74 1.73 -4.79
C GLU A 498 34.41 2.84 -3.97
N ARG A 499 34.05 3.01 -2.69
CA ARG A 499 34.33 4.25 -1.94
C ARG A 499 35.02 4.07 -0.59
N VAL A 500 34.87 2.90 0.04
CA VAL A 500 35.54 2.59 1.31
C VAL A 500 36.96 2.09 1.02
N ALA A 501 37.92 2.46 1.87
CA ALA A 501 39.29 1.98 1.73
C ALA A 501 39.33 0.43 1.76
N GLY A 502 40.06 -0.18 0.83
CA GLY A 502 40.02 -1.64 0.63
C GLY A 502 40.38 -2.46 1.88
N ASP A 503 41.28 -1.97 2.74
CA ASP A 503 41.62 -2.63 4.01
C ASP A 503 40.47 -2.58 5.03
N GLU A 504 39.78 -1.44 5.15
CA GLU A 504 38.62 -1.29 6.04
C GLU A 504 37.47 -2.17 5.57
N LEU A 505 37.23 -2.23 4.26
CA LEU A 505 36.15 -3.04 3.71
C LEU A 505 36.44 -4.54 3.81
N ARG A 506 37.68 -4.98 3.55
CA ARG A 506 38.11 -6.37 3.81
C ARG A 506 37.97 -6.75 5.28
N ARG A 507 38.21 -5.82 6.20
CA ARG A 507 37.96 -6.02 7.63
C ARG A 507 36.46 -6.17 7.90
N LEU A 508 35.63 -5.30 7.33
CA LEU A 508 34.17 -5.39 7.47
C LEU A 508 33.61 -6.70 6.93
N SER A 509 34.04 -7.15 5.75
CA SER A 509 33.62 -8.44 5.17
C SER A 509 33.95 -9.62 6.09
N ARG A 510 35.17 -9.64 6.65
CA ARG A 510 35.58 -10.67 7.62
C ARG A 510 34.75 -10.63 8.89
N LEU A 511 34.51 -9.45 9.46
CA LEU A 511 33.66 -9.30 10.64
C LEU A 511 32.23 -9.81 10.38
N ALA A 512 31.65 -9.50 9.22
CA ALA A 512 30.33 -9.99 8.83
C ALA A 512 30.31 -11.52 8.61
N GLU A 513 31.39 -12.10 8.10
CA GLU A 513 31.55 -13.56 8.00
C GLU A 513 31.66 -14.25 9.36
N GLU A 514 32.49 -13.72 10.25
CA GLU A 514 32.69 -14.24 11.59
C GLU A 514 31.41 -14.15 12.42
N ALA A 515 30.62 -13.08 12.27
CA ALA A 515 29.34 -12.90 12.96
C ALA A 515 28.28 -13.96 12.62
N ARG A 516 28.43 -14.67 11.50
CA ARG A 516 27.57 -15.82 11.14
C ARG A 516 27.96 -17.12 11.86
N GLN A 517 29.14 -17.17 12.47
CA GLN A 517 29.66 -18.36 13.16
C GLN A 517 29.42 -18.30 14.67
N PRO A 518 29.22 -19.45 15.33
CA PRO A 518 29.14 -19.50 16.80
C PRO A 518 30.41 -18.91 17.44
N GLY A 519 30.23 -17.91 18.31
CA GLY A 519 31.34 -17.24 19.01
C GLY A 519 32.01 -16.10 18.24
N GLY A 520 31.47 -15.69 17.09
CA GLY A 520 31.89 -14.49 16.36
C GLY A 520 31.49 -13.17 17.06
N PRO A 521 31.89 -12.02 16.50
CA PRO A 521 31.49 -10.71 17.00
C PRO A 521 29.96 -10.57 16.98
N SER A 522 29.44 -9.76 17.90
CA SER A 522 28.00 -9.50 17.92
C SER A 522 27.58 -8.77 16.65
N ALA A 523 26.39 -9.10 16.14
CA ALA A 523 25.85 -8.41 14.98
C ALA A 523 25.75 -6.88 15.20
N ALA A 524 25.51 -6.43 16.44
CA ALA A 524 25.51 -5.01 16.79
C ALA A 524 26.87 -4.33 16.53
N GLU A 525 27.99 -5.00 16.83
CA GLU A 525 29.33 -4.48 16.56
C GLU A 525 29.61 -4.37 15.06
N VAL A 526 29.22 -5.39 14.28
CA VAL A 526 29.36 -5.38 12.81
C VAL A 526 28.53 -4.25 12.20
N ILE A 527 27.27 -4.10 12.62
CA ILE A 527 26.36 -3.05 12.14
C ILE A 527 26.91 -1.66 12.48
N ALA A 528 27.44 -1.46 13.69
CA ALA A 528 28.01 -0.18 14.10
C ALA A 528 29.21 0.22 13.23
N GLU A 529 30.13 -0.71 12.98
CA GLU A 529 31.28 -0.46 12.11
C GLU A 529 30.85 -0.23 10.66
N ALA A 530 29.89 -1.01 10.15
CA ALA A 530 29.36 -0.84 8.81
C ALA A 530 28.70 0.54 8.63
N ARG A 531 27.88 0.97 9.61
CA ARG A 531 27.27 2.31 9.62
C ARG A 531 28.32 3.41 9.59
N ARG A 532 29.37 3.31 10.41
CA ARG A 532 30.48 4.28 10.42
C ARG A 532 31.13 4.41 9.03
N LEU A 533 31.47 3.28 8.41
CA LEU A 533 32.10 3.25 7.09
C LEU A 533 31.16 3.76 5.99
N TYR A 534 29.90 3.33 6.00
CA TYR A 534 28.92 3.68 4.99
C TYR A 534 28.54 5.16 5.05
N SER A 535 28.41 5.73 6.26
CA SER A 535 28.20 7.16 6.45
C SER A 535 29.42 7.97 6.01
N ALA A 536 30.63 7.55 6.36
CA ALA A 536 31.85 8.24 5.94
C ALA A 536 32.05 8.23 4.40
N ALA A 537 31.58 7.17 3.74
CA ALA A 537 31.66 7.01 2.29
C ALA A 537 30.43 7.54 1.52
N ASP A 538 29.43 8.09 2.23
CA ASP A 538 28.19 8.64 1.66
C ASP A 538 27.32 7.60 0.94
N VAL A 539 27.36 6.34 1.40
CA VAL A 539 26.63 5.22 0.78
C VAL A 539 25.11 5.42 0.89
N PHE A 540 24.61 5.83 2.05
CA PHE A 540 23.17 6.03 2.29
C PHE A 540 22.57 7.13 1.41
N ALA A 541 23.21 8.30 1.33
CA ALA A 541 22.70 9.39 0.50
C ALA A 541 22.76 9.04 -1.00
N ARG A 542 23.79 8.31 -1.44
CA ARG A 542 23.88 7.84 -2.83
C ARG A 542 22.79 6.85 -3.19
N ALA A 543 22.50 5.89 -2.32
CA ALA A 543 21.39 4.98 -2.53
C ALA A 543 20.04 5.72 -2.56
N ALA A 544 19.84 6.71 -1.68
CA ALA A 544 18.64 7.54 -1.72
C ALA A 544 18.51 8.33 -3.04
N ASN A 545 19.62 8.89 -3.55
CA ASN A 545 19.65 9.56 -4.85
C ASN A 545 19.30 8.59 -6.01
N ILE A 546 19.71 7.32 -5.92
CA ILE A 546 19.32 6.30 -6.90
C ILE A 546 17.80 6.08 -6.84
N VAL A 547 17.20 5.94 -5.64
CA VAL A 547 15.74 5.80 -5.50
C VAL A 547 14.99 6.97 -6.15
N ASP A 548 15.42 8.21 -5.89
CA ASP A 548 14.79 9.41 -6.46
C ASP A 548 14.95 9.46 -7.99
N ALA A 549 16.12 9.12 -8.52
CA ALA A 549 16.38 9.06 -9.96
C ALA A 549 15.54 7.98 -10.69
N GLU A 550 15.39 6.81 -10.07
CA GLU A 550 14.52 5.74 -10.58
C GLU A 550 13.04 6.19 -10.56
N ARG A 551 12.58 6.86 -9.50
CA ARG A 551 11.21 7.40 -9.43
C ARG A 551 10.94 8.44 -10.54
N VAL A 552 11.87 9.38 -10.77
CA VAL A 552 11.76 10.36 -11.86
C VAL A 552 11.71 9.67 -13.22
N SER A 553 12.53 8.64 -13.44
CA SER A 553 12.55 7.89 -14.69
C SER A 553 11.27 7.07 -14.90
N ALA A 554 10.69 6.52 -13.83
CA ALA A 554 9.39 5.87 -13.87
C ALA A 554 8.27 6.85 -14.25
N LEU A 555 8.25 8.06 -13.67
CA LEU A 555 7.29 9.11 -14.04
C LEU A 555 7.41 9.51 -15.52
N ALA A 556 8.63 9.68 -16.01
CA ALA A 556 8.88 9.98 -17.42
C ALA A 556 8.38 8.87 -18.35
N ALA A 557 8.58 7.60 -17.96
CA ALA A 557 8.04 6.46 -18.69
C ALA A 557 6.50 6.42 -18.65
N ALA A 558 5.89 6.68 -17.48
CA ALA A 558 4.43 6.71 -17.32
C ALA A 558 3.77 7.81 -18.16
N ALA A 559 4.41 8.98 -18.27
CA ALA A 559 3.94 10.09 -19.10
C ALA A 559 3.81 9.74 -20.59
N THR A 560 4.50 8.70 -21.07
CA THR A 560 4.37 8.20 -22.46
C THR A 560 3.05 7.46 -22.72
N CYS A 561 2.36 6.99 -21.67
CA CYS A 561 1.04 6.36 -21.78
C CYS A 561 0.01 7.39 -22.22
N ARG A 562 -0.73 7.12 -23.30
CA ARG A 562 -1.73 8.06 -23.85
C ARG A 562 -3.10 7.93 -23.18
N GLN A 563 -3.37 6.79 -22.55
CA GLN A 563 -4.63 6.48 -21.90
C GLN A 563 -4.64 7.03 -20.47
N PRO A 564 -5.45 8.06 -20.15
CA PRO A 564 -5.38 8.75 -18.87
C PRO A 564 -5.60 7.83 -17.67
N ARG A 565 -6.60 6.94 -17.74
CA ARG A 565 -6.91 5.98 -16.66
C ARG A 565 -5.78 4.98 -16.42
N LEU A 566 -5.07 4.57 -17.46
CA LEU A 566 -3.93 3.64 -17.30
C LEU A 566 -2.72 4.37 -16.73
N ARG A 567 -2.50 5.63 -17.13
CA ARG A 567 -1.49 6.50 -16.51
C ARG A 567 -1.76 6.69 -15.02
N ASP A 568 -3.02 6.87 -14.61
CA ASP A 568 -3.40 6.94 -13.19
C ASP A 568 -2.99 5.67 -12.42
N VAL A 569 -3.17 4.48 -13.02
CA VAL A 569 -2.73 3.21 -12.43
C VAL A 569 -1.21 3.17 -12.28
N PHE A 570 -0.45 3.65 -13.27
CA PHE A 570 1.02 3.73 -13.18
C PHE A 570 1.47 4.70 -12.07
N GLU A 571 0.87 5.87 -11.95
CA GLU A 571 1.22 6.82 -10.90
C GLU A 571 0.88 6.26 -9.52
N PHE A 572 -0.31 5.66 -9.37
CA PHE A 572 -0.73 5.03 -8.12
C PHE A 572 0.21 3.89 -7.69
N LEU A 573 0.59 3.01 -8.62
CA LEU A 573 1.56 1.94 -8.34
C LEU A 573 2.92 2.49 -7.93
N LEU A 574 3.38 3.55 -8.58
CA LEU A 574 4.67 4.17 -8.25
C LEU A 574 4.65 4.78 -6.85
N ASP A 575 3.55 5.42 -6.45
CA ASP A 575 3.37 5.96 -5.10
C ASP A 575 3.32 4.89 -4.01
N LEU A 576 2.81 3.70 -4.33
CA LEU A 576 2.79 2.57 -3.41
C LEU A 576 4.15 1.89 -3.28
N ALA A 577 4.86 1.70 -4.40
CA ALA A 577 6.13 1.00 -4.44
C ALA A 577 7.30 1.90 -3.98
N VAL A 578 7.37 3.13 -4.50
CA VAL A 578 8.47 4.07 -4.27
C VAL A 578 7.89 5.44 -3.91
N PRO A 579 7.37 5.64 -2.68
CA PRO A 579 6.71 6.89 -2.31
C PRO A 579 7.67 8.09 -2.38
N GLU A 580 7.13 9.25 -2.75
CA GLU A 580 7.93 10.49 -2.84
C GLU A 580 8.56 10.84 -1.48
N GLY A 581 9.88 11.08 -1.48
CA GLY A 581 10.62 11.46 -0.27
C GLY A 581 10.82 10.33 0.74
N ALA A 582 10.40 9.09 0.45
CA ALA A 582 10.59 7.96 1.35
C ALA A 582 12.08 7.68 1.64
N ALA A 583 12.95 7.82 0.64
CA ALA A 583 14.38 7.60 0.81
C ALA A 583 15.02 8.67 1.71
N ALA A 584 14.64 9.95 1.57
CA ALA A 584 15.17 11.03 2.39
C ALA A 584 14.91 10.84 3.90
N GLN A 585 13.79 10.21 4.26
CA GLN A 585 13.45 9.90 5.66
C GLN A 585 14.35 8.81 6.27
N LEU A 586 15.04 8.02 5.44
CA LEU A 586 15.87 6.89 5.86
C LEU A 586 17.37 7.21 5.90
N VAL A 587 17.78 8.41 5.49
CA VAL A 587 19.19 8.84 5.50
C VAL A 587 19.53 9.69 6.75
N GLY A 588 18.53 9.92 7.62
CA GLY A 588 18.61 10.77 8.80
C GLY A 588 19.31 10.17 10.01
#